data_AF-A0A523GQZ3-F1
#
_entry.id   AF-A0A523GQZ3-F1
#
_cell.length_a   1.000
_cell.length_b   1.000
_cell.length_c   1.000
_cell.angle_alpha   90.00
_cell.angle_beta   90.00
_cell.angle_gamma   90.00
#
_symmetry.space_group_name_H-M   'P 1'
#
loop_
_entity.id
_entity.type
_entity.pdbx_description
1 polymer ?
#
loop_
_entity_poly.entity_id
_entity_poly.type
_entity_poly.pdbx_seq_one_letter_code
_entity_poly.pdbx_strand_id
1 'polypeptide(L)'
;MGQIRVRHLSDVHGIARGASSSAWRTQRRESKHSAVPLQELAELQAGHLETQSWAALTSAAKRRLRINLMTTAVLKWAWNYAKYIFRFRARFPTYKDLQNQGGREAPKESTAHRNGMIEMEGSTIALAGDWGSGTYSAYKVGDRIRTLKPDYTIHLGDVYYSGTGSEFDDYFLADGAWPRGKKGTFALNGNHEMYSGGRAYFSALKQKPLTYLIKGQNSVHQPQDFSYFCLQNEYWRILAIDTGYFAKSFPILELFDTYLIKLHIAIRTWLEEVVFKDPSDSRPVILLSHHEWFSAFDSEYKRMGKQIQPYLDRVLLWFWGHEHRFSGYAPFGFGDGPKVRARCIGHGGIPFDIAYPHEHRELVFSDERINPESTNYVDAKQQLGYCGFAFLKFEGRKLTVSYYDERKDSDPLLKETWSWEEESGLWKGKVEGGSRLAKYKDGYSKVPPKRVVGDPAGEDRLKELGGTWRWPQGST
;
A
#
# COMPACT_ATOMS: atom_id res chain seq x y z
N MET A 1 43.18 -40.75 -15.58
CA MET A 1 42.42 -41.19 -16.77
C MET A 1 40.94 -41.14 -16.44
N GLY A 2 40.12 -40.50 -17.27
CA GLY A 2 38.65 -40.41 -17.11
C GLY A 2 38.12 -39.08 -17.61
N GLN A 3 37.65 -39.05 -18.86
CA GLN A 3 37.42 -37.88 -19.70
C GLN A 3 36.21 -37.02 -19.32
N ILE A 4 36.41 -35.72 -19.53
CA ILE A 4 35.38 -34.70 -19.75
C ILE A 4 34.61 -35.01 -21.04
N ARG A 5 33.28 -34.94 -21.01
CA ARG A 5 32.44 -34.77 -22.20
C ARG A 5 31.45 -33.63 -21.99
N VAL A 6 31.61 -32.59 -22.80
CA VAL A 6 30.62 -31.56 -23.08
C VAL A 6 29.74 -32.08 -24.23
N ARG A 7 28.41 -31.99 -24.10
CA ARG A 7 27.47 -31.96 -25.23
C ARG A 7 26.34 -30.95 -24.97
N HIS A 8 26.03 -30.22 -26.03
CA HIS A 8 25.07 -29.13 -26.14
C HIS A 8 23.60 -29.58 -26.11
N LEU A 9 22.75 -28.60 -25.79
CA LEU A 9 21.29 -28.55 -25.79
C LEU A 9 20.61 -29.01 -27.10
N SER A 10 19.59 -29.86 -26.99
CA SER A 10 18.28 -29.69 -27.64
C SER A 10 17.23 -30.62 -27.00
N ASP A 11 15.98 -30.14 -26.95
CA ASP A 11 14.72 -30.90 -26.82
C ASP A 11 14.28 -31.44 -25.44
N VAL A 12 13.49 -30.62 -24.74
CA VAL A 12 12.57 -31.08 -23.67
C VAL A 12 11.14 -30.97 -24.19
N HIS A 13 10.62 -32.08 -24.71
CA HIS A 13 9.18 -32.36 -24.77
C HIS A 13 8.88 -33.46 -23.76
N GLY A 14 8.21 -33.11 -22.67
CA GLY A 14 7.82 -34.02 -21.60
C GLY A 14 6.55 -33.55 -20.92
N ILE A 15 5.42 -33.81 -21.58
CA ILE A 15 4.06 -33.62 -21.07
C ILE A 15 3.80 -34.69 -20.01
N ALA A 16 3.62 -34.30 -18.75
CA ALA A 16 3.08 -35.19 -17.71
C ALA A 16 1.57 -34.96 -17.59
N ARG A 17 0.81 -35.96 -18.05
CA ARG A 17 -0.63 -36.09 -17.81
C ARG A 17 -0.86 -36.65 -16.40
N GLY A 18 -1.77 -36.02 -15.65
CA GLY A 18 -2.26 -36.52 -14.37
C GLY A 18 -3.43 -35.67 -13.87
N ALA A 19 -4.63 -35.94 -14.39
CA ALA A 19 -5.87 -35.31 -13.96
C ALA A 19 -6.74 -36.34 -13.20
N SER A 20 -7.21 -35.97 -12.01
CA SER A 20 -8.50 -36.39 -11.43
C SER A 20 -8.80 -35.44 -10.26
N SER A 21 -9.69 -34.45 -10.41
CA SER A 21 -11.14 -34.55 -10.20
C SER A 21 -11.55 -35.14 -8.84
N SER A 22 -11.69 -34.29 -7.82
CA SER A 22 -12.65 -34.53 -6.73
C SER A 22 -13.03 -33.23 -6.05
N ALA A 23 -14.01 -32.56 -6.65
CA ALA A 23 -14.76 -31.49 -6.05
C ALA A 23 -16.16 -32.04 -5.69
N TRP A 24 -16.65 -31.70 -4.50
CA TRP A 24 -18.08 -31.63 -4.14
C TRP A 24 -18.95 -32.91 -4.16
N ARG A 25 -19.00 -33.62 -3.03
CA ARG A 25 -20.17 -34.32 -2.44
C ARG A 25 -19.92 -34.31 -0.93
N THR A 26 -20.76 -33.84 -0.01
CA THR A 26 -22.18 -34.09 0.28
C THR A 26 -22.52 -33.03 1.36
N GLN A 27 -23.66 -32.35 1.43
CA GLN A 27 -24.90 -32.88 2.00
C GLN A 27 -26.02 -31.83 1.80
N ARG A 28 -27.00 -32.13 0.93
CA ARG A 28 -28.30 -31.45 0.88
C ARG A 28 -29.17 -32.04 1.98
N ARG A 29 -29.78 -31.20 2.81
CA ARG A 29 -31.00 -31.52 3.55
C ARG A 29 -32.07 -30.54 3.12
N GLU A 30 -33.23 -31.10 2.79
CA GLU A 30 -34.38 -30.44 2.18
C GLU A 30 -35.06 -29.44 3.13
N SER A 31 -35.56 -28.34 2.57
CA SER A 31 -36.80 -27.73 3.03
C SER A 31 -37.50 -27.07 1.85
N LYS A 32 -38.62 -27.67 1.44
CA LYS A 32 -39.60 -27.15 0.49
C LYS A 32 -40.18 -25.82 1.00
N HIS A 33 -40.39 -24.84 0.13
CA HIS A 33 -41.65 -24.07 0.06
C HIS A 33 -41.73 -23.21 -1.23
N SER A 34 -42.84 -23.44 -1.95
CA SER A 34 -43.56 -22.58 -2.92
C SER A 34 -42.80 -21.84 -4.02
N ALA A 35 -42.96 -22.34 -5.26
CA ALA A 35 -42.65 -21.67 -6.52
C ALA A 35 -43.75 -20.66 -6.91
N VAL A 36 -43.33 -19.52 -7.45
CA VAL A 36 -44.16 -18.64 -8.29
C VAL A 36 -43.72 -18.84 -9.75
N PRO A 37 -44.62 -18.95 -10.75
CA PRO A 37 -44.26 -19.39 -12.11
C PRO A 37 -43.41 -18.36 -12.89
N LEU A 38 -42.33 -18.85 -13.51
CA LEU A 38 -41.27 -18.11 -14.21
C LEU A 38 -41.65 -17.53 -15.59
N GLN A 39 -42.93 -17.28 -15.87
CA GLN A 39 -43.36 -16.82 -17.20
C GLN A 39 -43.81 -15.35 -17.28
N GLU A 40 -44.10 -14.67 -16.16
CA GLU A 40 -44.39 -13.23 -16.16
C GLU A 40 -43.15 -12.33 -15.98
N LEU A 41 -41.97 -12.90 -15.68
CA LEU A 41 -40.72 -12.14 -15.53
C LEU A 41 -39.90 -12.02 -16.82
N ALA A 42 -40.24 -12.78 -17.87
CA ALA A 42 -39.50 -12.80 -19.13
C ALA A 42 -39.87 -11.65 -20.07
N GLU A 43 -41.05 -11.02 -19.90
CA GLU A 43 -41.49 -9.93 -20.79
C GLU A 43 -41.05 -8.53 -20.32
N LEU A 44 -40.43 -8.40 -19.15
CA LEU A 44 -39.75 -7.17 -18.71
C LEU A 44 -38.27 -7.10 -19.15
N GLN A 45 -37.75 -8.12 -19.86
CA GLN A 45 -36.34 -8.23 -20.24
C GLN A 45 -36.02 -7.97 -21.72
N ALA A 46 -37.00 -7.65 -22.55
CA ALA A 46 -36.79 -7.35 -23.97
C ALA A 46 -37.25 -5.93 -24.31
N GLY A 47 -36.53 -4.94 -23.82
CA GLY A 47 -36.74 -3.53 -24.16
C GLY A 47 -35.45 -2.72 -24.01
N HIS A 48 -34.77 -2.52 -25.14
CA HIS A 48 -33.79 -1.46 -25.43
C HIS A 48 -33.24 -0.67 -24.23
N LEU A 49 -32.00 -0.93 -23.85
CA LEU A 49 -31.17 0.05 -23.13
C LEU A 49 -29.84 0.22 -23.87
N GLU A 50 -29.95 0.87 -25.02
CA GLU A 50 -28.90 1.79 -25.47
C GLU A 50 -28.71 2.87 -24.41
N THR A 51 -27.43 3.12 -24.05
CA THR A 51 -26.88 4.39 -23.57
C THR A 51 -27.86 5.34 -22.84
N GLN A 52 -28.23 5.03 -21.59
CA GLN A 52 -28.75 6.06 -20.68
C GLN A 52 -28.10 5.96 -19.30
N SER A 53 -27.74 7.15 -18.81
CA SER A 53 -26.68 7.42 -17.85
C SER A 53 -26.97 6.99 -16.41
N TRP A 54 -25.89 6.78 -15.66
CA TRP A 54 -25.83 6.82 -14.20
C TRP A 54 -26.55 8.02 -13.54
N ALA A 55 -26.89 9.08 -14.27
CA ALA A 55 -27.66 10.21 -13.78
C ALA A 55 -29.16 9.91 -13.62
N ALA A 56 -29.70 8.90 -14.30
CA ALA A 56 -31.14 8.59 -14.32
C ALA A 56 -31.63 7.78 -13.09
N LEU A 57 -30.72 7.18 -12.31
CA LEU A 57 -31.09 6.48 -11.08
C LEU A 57 -31.38 7.48 -9.95
N THR A 58 -32.57 7.37 -9.34
CA THR A 58 -32.97 8.19 -8.19
C THR A 58 -32.03 7.96 -7.00
N SER A 59 -31.81 9.00 -6.19
CA SER A 59 -30.92 8.97 -5.02
C SER A 59 -31.26 7.85 -4.03
N ALA A 60 -32.53 7.43 -3.96
CA ALA A 60 -33.00 6.33 -3.12
C ALA A 60 -32.61 4.94 -3.65
N ALA A 61 -32.64 4.73 -4.98
CA ALA A 61 -32.22 3.48 -5.61
C ALA A 61 -30.70 3.28 -5.50
N LYS A 62 -29.92 4.34 -5.70
CA LYS A 62 -28.46 4.36 -5.48
C LYS A 62 -28.10 4.05 -4.03
N ARG A 63 -28.87 4.59 -3.08
CA ARG A 63 -28.67 4.36 -1.64
C ARG A 63 -29.05 2.93 -1.23
N ARG A 64 -30.14 2.36 -1.76
CA ARG A 64 -30.54 0.96 -1.50
C ARG A 64 -29.56 -0.07 -2.06
N LEU A 65 -29.00 0.15 -3.25
CA LEU A 65 -28.01 -0.74 -3.85
C LEU A 65 -26.68 -0.70 -3.06
N ARG A 66 -26.22 0.50 -2.67
CA ARG A 66 -25.06 0.67 -1.76
C ARG A 66 -25.28 0.00 -0.39
N ILE A 67 -26.47 0.13 0.19
CA ILE A 67 -26.81 -0.50 1.48
C ILE A 67 -26.79 -2.03 1.37
N ASN A 68 -27.34 -2.62 0.31
CA ASN A 68 -27.39 -4.08 0.14
C ASN A 68 -26.03 -4.75 -0.18
N LEU A 69 -25.09 -4.01 -0.78
CA LEU A 69 -23.73 -4.51 -1.09
C LEU A 69 -22.77 -4.34 0.08
N MET A 70 -22.84 -3.20 0.78
CA MET A 70 -22.10 -3.05 2.03
C MET A 70 -22.54 -4.11 3.02
N THR A 71 -23.84 -4.44 3.13
CA THR A 71 -24.28 -5.43 4.12
C THR A 71 -23.66 -6.81 3.93
N THR A 72 -23.51 -7.39 2.74
CA THR A 72 -22.96 -8.76 2.63
C THR A 72 -21.45 -8.86 2.87
N ALA A 73 -20.66 -7.95 2.29
CA ALA A 73 -19.22 -7.88 2.55
C ALA A 73 -18.91 -7.47 4.00
N VAL A 74 -19.62 -6.46 4.52
CA VAL A 74 -19.52 -6.01 5.93
C VAL A 74 -20.06 -7.07 6.89
N LEU A 75 -21.05 -7.89 6.53
CA LEU A 75 -21.51 -9.00 7.37
C LEU A 75 -20.51 -10.15 7.39
N LYS A 76 -19.92 -10.52 6.24
CA LYS A 76 -18.85 -11.54 6.18
C LYS A 76 -17.62 -11.06 6.95
N TRP A 77 -17.32 -9.78 6.87
CA TRP A 77 -16.32 -9.11 7.69
C TRP A 77 -16.63 -9.14 9.17
N ALA A 78 -17.79 -8.61 9.56
CA ALA A 78 -18.21 -8.56 10.96
C ALA A 78 -18.25 -9.96 11.56
N TRP A 79 -18.66 -10.97 10.79
CA TRP A 79 -18.62 -12.37 11.18
C TRP A 79 -17.20 -12.89 11.39
N ASN A 80 -16.28 -12.64 10.45
CA ASN A 80 -14.89 -13.05 10.60
C ASN A 80 -14.19 -12.29 11.75
N TYR A 81 -14.47 -11.00 11.90
CA TYR A 81 -13.98 -10.17 13.00
C TYR A 81 -14.52 -10.63 14.36
N ALA A 82 -15.81 -10.97 14.45
CA ALA A 82 -16.44 -11.44 15.69
C ALA A 82 -15.77 -12.69 16.25
N LYS A 83 -15.22 -13.57 15.39
CA LYS A 83 -14.43 -14.74 15.82
C LYS A 83 -13.15 -14.35 16.58
N TYR A 84 -12.65 -13.13 16.40
CA TYR A 84 -11.35 -12.68 16.89
C TYR A 84 -11.43 -11.46 17.83
N ILE A 85 -12.61 -10.89 18.05
CA ILE A 85 -12.80 -9.68 18.87
C ILE A 85 -12.26 -9.83 20.30
N PHE A 86 -12.38 -11.02 20.89
CA PHE A 86 -11.88 -11.33 22.24
C PHE A 86 -10.43 -11.81 22.27
N ARG A 87 -9.76 -11.96 21.12
CA ARG A 87 -8.33 -12.33 21.12
C ARG A 87 -7.53 -11.15 21.66
N PHE A 88 -6.52 -11.43 22.49
CA PHE A 88 -5.58 -10.39 22.89
C PHE A 88 -4.68 -9.96 21.73
N ARG A 89 -4.32 -8.68 21.72
CA ARG A 89 -3.33 -8.13 20.78
C ARG A 89 -1.95 -8.73 21.08
N ALA A 90 -1.18 -9.05 20.04
CA ALA A 90 0.23 -9.38 20.18
C ALA A 90 0.98 -8.20 20.82
N ARG A 91 2.01 -8.50 21.63
CA ARG A 91 2.88 -7.48 22.23
C ARG A 91 3.63 -6.73 21.12
N PHE A 92 3.64 -5.41 21.18
CA PHE A 92 4.47 -4.57 20.29
C PHE A 92 5.97 -4.85 20.55
N PRO A 93 6.72 -5.39 19.56
CA PRO A 93 8.15 -5.58 19.71
C PRO A 93 8.89 -4.24 19.64
N THR A 94 9.95 -4.04 20.44
CA THR A 94 10.75 -2.81 20.41
C THR A 94 12.26 -3.08 20.27
N TYR A 95 13.00 -2.18 19.62
CA TYR A 95 14.47 -2.27 19.53
C TYR A 95 15.13 -2.32 20.92
N LYS A 96 14.55 -1.66 21.93
CA LYS A 96 15.03 -1.72 23.33
C LYS A 96 14.92 -3.15 23.91
N ASP A 97 13.90 -3.92 23.54
CA ASP A 97 13.78 -5.33 23.96
C ASP A 97 14.94 -6.19 23.44
N LEU A 98 15.34 -6.02 22.17
CA LEU A 98 16.46 -6.77 21.59
C LEU A 98 17.80 -6.36 22.18
N GLN A 99 18.00 -5.06 22.44
CA GLN A 99 19.23 -4.56 23.08
C GLN A 99 19.41 -5.16 24.49
N ASN A 100 18.32 -5.28 25.26
CA ASN A 100 18.34 -5.88 26.59
C ASN A 100 18.53 -7.40 26.58
N GLN A 101 18.16 -8.09 25.50
CA GLN A 101 18.39 -9.54 25.33
C GLN A 101 19.84 -9.89 24.94
N GLY A 102 20.64 -8.91 24.48
CA GLY A 102 22.02 -9.10 24.01
C GLY A 102 23.07 -9.47 25.07
N GLY A 103 22.64 -9.94 26.25
CA GLY A 103 23.49 -10.14 27.42
C GLY A 103 24.31 -11.43 27.50
N ARG A 104 24.21 -12.40 26.57
CA ARG A 104 25.07 -13.61 26.65
C ARG A 104 25.72 -14.15 25.37
N GLU A 105 25.17 -14.04 24.16
CA GLU A 105 25.76 -14.76 23.00
C GLU A 105 25.55 -14.11 21.62
N ALA A 106 25.43 -12.78 21.53
CA ALA A 106 25.22 -12.15 20.22
C ALA A 106 26.56 -11.61 19.65
N PRO A 107 27.00 -12.01 18.43
CA PRO A 107 28.27 -11.57 17.83
C PRO A 107 28.38 -10.04 17.76
N LYS A 108 29.56 -9.50 18.10
CA LYS A 108 29.84 -8.05 18.16
C LYS A 108 29.61 -7.32 16.82
N GLU A 109 29.72 -8.02 15.69
CA GLU A 109 29.50 -7.48 14.34
C GLU A 109 28.01 -7.17 14.03
N SER A 110 27.07 -7.62 14.87
CA SER A 110 25.62 -7.46 14.65
C SER A 110 25.03 -6.16 15.24
N THR A 111 25.85 -5.27 15.79
CA THR A 111 25.39 -4.13 16.61
C THR A 111 24.89 -2.93 15.81
N ALA A 112 25.36 -2.71 14.58
CA ALA A 112 24.99 -1.55 13.75
C ALA A 112 23.50 -1.54 13.30
N HIS A 113 22.82 -2.69 13.31
CA HIS A 113 21.43 -2.82 12.85
C HIS A 113 20.40 -2.91 13.99
N ARG A 114 20.85 -2.89 15.26
CA ARG A 114 19.97 -3.10 16.44
C ARG A 114 19.15 -1.89 16.86
N ASN A 115 19.15 -0.83 16.07
CA ASN A 115 18.35 0.35 16.30
C ASN A 115 17.42 0.65 15.12
N GLY A 116 17.28 -0.24 14.14
CA GLY A 116 16.35 -0.05 13.02
C GLY A 116 16.84 0.85 11.90
N MET A 117 18.08 1.36 11.97
CA MET A 117 18.76 2.02 10.86
C MET A 117 19.46 0.96 10.01
N ILE A 118 19.03 0.79 8.77
CA ILE A 118 19.49 -0.26 7.85
C ILE A 118 20.15 0.42 6.65
N GLU A 119 21.44 0.14 6.43
CA GLU A 119 22.16 0.60 5.25
C GLU A 119 21.71 -0.18 4.01
N MET A 120 21.22 0.53 2.99
CA MET A 120 20.86 -0.06 1.72
C MET A 120 22.08 -0.11 0.79
N GLU A 121 22.20 -1.19 0.03
CA GLU A 121 23.19 -1.31 -1.06
C GLU A 121 22.56 -1.32 -2.45
N GLY A 122 21.24 -1.45 -2.52
CA GLY A 122 20.48 -1.41 -3.76
C GLY A 122 20.07 0.01 -4.10
N SER A 123 19.59 0.18 -5.34
CA SER A 123 19.12 1.47 -5.84
C SER A 123 17.65 1.44 -6.24
N THR A 124 16.96 0.30 -6.09
CA THR A 124 15.58 0.14 -6.55
C THR A 124 14.66 -0.46 -5.48
N ILE A 125 13.47 0.12 -5.33
CA ILE A 125 12.46 -0.31 -4.35
C ILE A 125 11.09 -0.36 -5.03
N ALA A 126 10.35 -1.46 -4.90
CA ALA A 126 8.93 -1.50 -5.23
C ALA A 126 8.06 -1.39 -3.97
N LEU A 127 7.04 -0.54 -4.02
CA LEU A 127 6.08 -0.28 -2.94
C LEU A 127 4.66 -0.61 -3.40
N ALA A 128 3.92 -1.41 -2.63
CA ALA A 128 2.48 -1.58 -2.83
C ALA A 128 1.76 -1.70 -1.48
N GLY A 129 0.68 -0.96 -1.29
CA GLY A 129 -0.24 -1.14 -0.16
C GLY A 129 -1.38 -2.08 -0.53
N ASP A 130 -2.00 -2.70 0.48
CA ASP A 130 -3.32 -3.33 0.33
C ASP A 130 -3.33 -4.43 -0.73
N TRP A 131 -2.17 -5.09 -0.85
CA TRP A 131 -1.87 -6.07 -1.88
C TRP A 131 -2.29 -7.49 -1.49
N GLY A 132 -2.22 -7.83 -0.19
CA GLY A 132 -2.33 -9.21 0.31
C GLY A 132 -3.75 -9.76 0.31
N SER A 133 -4.45 -9.68 -0.82
CA SER A 133 -5.87 -10.02 -0.97
C SER A 133 -6.14 -11.39 -1.58
N GLY A 134 -5.12 -12.02 -2.17
CA GLY A 134 -5.27 -13.27 -2.92
C GLY A 134 -6.03 -13.11 -4.24
N THR A 135 -6.27 -11.88 -4.71
CA THR A 135 -6.97 -11.64 -5.98
C THR A 135 -6.06 -11.83 -7.18
N TYR A 136 -6.66 -12.12 -8.34
CA TYR A 136 -5.92 -12.19 -9.61
C TYR A 136 -5.19 -10.88 -9.92
N SER A 137 -5.82 -9.74 -9.65
CA SER A 137 -5.22 -8.40 -9.79
C SER A 137 -3.98 -8.22 -8.91
N ALA A 138 -4.02 -8.64 -7.64
CA ALA A 138 -2.85 -8.62 -6.77
C ALA A 138 -1.69 -9.41 -7.40
N TYR A 139 -1.93 -10.64 -7.86
CA TYR A 139 -0.87 -11.45 -8.46
C TYR A 139 -0.34 -10.85 -9.78
N LYS A 140 -1.18 -10.20 -10.60
CA LYS A 140 -0.72 -9.44 -11.77
C LYS A 140 0.21 -8.28 -11.39
N VAL A 141 -0.10 -7.53 -10.33
CA VAL A 141 0.82 -6.53 -9.75
C VAL A 141 2.12 -7.18 -9.29
N GLY A 142 2.04 -8.31 -8.59
CA GLY A 142 3.21 -9.08 -8.15
C GLY A 142 4.12 -9.51 -9.31
N ASP A 143 3.53 -10.02 -10.39
CA ASP A 143 4.24 -10.41 -11.60
C ASP A 143 4.91 -9.21 -12.27
N ARG A 144 4.22 -8.07 -12.35
CA ARG A 144 4.82 -6.85 -12.89
C ARG A 144 6.02 -6.41 -12.06
N ILE A 145 5.92 -6.41 -10.73
CA ILE A 145 7.04 -6.11 -9.83
C ILE A 145 8.22 -7.06 -10.10
N ARG A 146 7.98 -8.37 -10.27
CA ARG A 146 9.05 -9.34 -10.60
C ARG A 146 9.76 -9.00 -11.89
N THR A 147 9.04 -8.53 -12.91
CA THR A 147 9.67 -8.15 -14.20
C THR A 147 10.67 -6.99 -14.06
N LEU A 148 10.42 -6.07 -13.11
CA LEU A 148 11.31 -4.94 -12.83
C LEU A 148 12.53 -5.32 -11.97
N LYS A 149 12.53 -6.51 -11.37
CA LYS A 149 13.64 -7.07 -10.58
C LYS A 149 14.20 -6.10 -9.52
N PRO A 150 13.37 -5.52 -8.64
CA PRO A 150 13.83 -4.56 -7.63
C PRO A 150 14.84 -5.18 -6.66
N ASP A 151 15.70 -4.33 -6.10
CA ASP A 151 16.59 -4.72 -5.00
C ASP A 151 15.78 -4.91 -3.72
N TYR A 152 14.81 -4.05 -3.44
CA TYR A 152 13.93 -4.16 -2.28
C TYR A 152 12.46 -4.15 -2.65
N THR A 153 11.64 -4.90 -1.91
CA THR A 153 10.17 -4.78 -1.99
C THR A 153 9.61 -4.46 -0.62
N ILE A 154 8.62 -3.56 -0.55
CA ILE A 154 7.98 -3.14 0.69
C ILE A 154 6.46 -3.18 0.51
N HIS A 155 5.79 -4.02 1.29
CA HIS A 155 4.33 -4.05 1.39
C HIS A 155 3.87 -3.05 2.46
N LEU A 156 2.94 -2.14 2.14
CA LEU A 156 2.50 -1.08 3.05
C LEU A 156 1.36 -1.49 4.00
N GLY A 157 1.20 -2.78 4.27
CA GLY A 157 0.17 -3.31 5.17
C GLY A 157 -1.10 -3.78 4.45
N ASP A 158 -1.99 -4.39 5.23
CA ASP A 158 -3.22 -5.05 4.82
C ASP A 158 -3.05 -6.30 3.95
N VAL A 159 -2.87 -7.42 4.66
CA VAL A 159 -3.20 -8.77 4.23
C VAL A 159 -4.65 -9.07 4.62
N TYR A 160 -5.48 -9.23 3.60
CA TYR A 160 -6.90 -9.42 3.77
C TYR A 160 -7.26 -10.86 4.10
N TYR A 161 -8.36 -11.06 4.77
CA TYR A 161 -9.39 -10.09 5.11
C TYR A 161 -9.37 -9.66 6.58
N SER A 162 -8.66 -10.37 7.44
CA SER A 162 -8.43 -9.95 8.83
C SER A 162 -7.02 -10.30 9.31
N GLY A 163 -6.07 -10.40 8.36
CA GLY A 163 -4.67 -10.73 8.59
C GLY A 163 -4.48 -11.96 9.46
N THR A 164 -5.32 -12.98 9.28
CA THR A 164 -5.23 -14.25 10.00
C THR A 164 -4.01 -15.05 9.56
N GLY A 165 -3.62 -16.07 10.32
CA GLY A 165 -2.49 -16.94 9.97
C GLY A 165 -2.64 -17.56 8.58
N SER A 166 -3.80 -18.16 8.30
CA SER A 166 -4.09 -18.75 6.98
C SER A 166 -4.05 -17.73 5.85
N GLU A 167 -4.53 -16.50 6.07
CA GLU A 167 -4.49 -15.46 5.05
C GLU A 167 -3.06 -15.00 4.75
N PHE A 168 -2.22 -14.89 5.78
CA PHE A 168 -0.78 -14.65 5.60
C PHE A 168 -0.12 -15.79 4.85
N ASP A 169 -0.36 -17.03 5.26
CA ASP A 169 0.25 -18.21 4.67
C ASP A 169 -0.14 -18.33 3.19
N ASP A 170 -1.43 -18.20 2.87
CA ASP A 170 -1.96 -18.41 1.53
C ASP A 170 -1.70 -17.22 0.58
N TYR A 171 -1.91 -15.97 1.04
CA TYR A 171 -1.93 -14.82 0.14
C TYR A 171 -0.63 -14.03 0.11
N PHE A 172 0.19 -14.11 1.16
CA PHE A 172 1.36 -13.25 1.32
C PHE A 172 2.68 -14.04 1.36
N LEU A 173 2.71 -15.12 2.12
CA LEU A 173 3.92 -15.90 2.39
C LEU A 173 4.15 -17.07 1.45
N ALA A 174 3.09 -17.60 0.82
CA ALA A 174 3.18 -18.68 -0.14
C ALA A 174 4.24 -18.42 -1.24
N ASP A 175 4.81 -19.51 -1.76
CA ASP A 175 5.76 -19.43 -2.85
C ASP A 175 5.11 -18.77 -4.08
N GLY A 176 5.78 -17.76 -4.63
CA GLY A 176 5.23 -16.98 -5.75
C GLY A 176 4.13 -15.98 -5.36
N ALA A 177 3.85 -15.77 -4.06
CA ALA A 177 2.90 -14.75 -3.59
C ALA A 177 3.51 -13.33 -3.63
N TRP A 178 3.87 -12.72 -2.49
CA TRP A 178 4.46 -11.39 -2.50
C TRP A 178 5.82 -11.40 -3.24
N PRO A 179 6.07 -10.49 -4.21
CA PRO A 179 7.34 -10.43 -4.92
C PRO A 179 8.49 -10.09 -3.97
N ARG A 180 9.52 -10.95 -3.94
CA ARG A 180 10.70 -10.76 -3.09
C ARG A 180 11.74 -9.89 -3.80
N GLY A 181 12.27 -8.88 -3.11
CA GLY A 181 13.41 -8.10 -3.59
C GLY A 181 14.71 -8.89 -3.51
N LYS A 182 15.68 -8.61 -4.39
CA LYS A 182 16.97 -9.31 -4.44
C LYS A 182 17.79 -9.16 -3.15
N LYS A 183 17.74 -7.96 -2.56
CA LYS A 183 18.50 -7.56 -1.38
C LYS A 183 17.64 -7.44 -0.14
N GLY A 184 16.33 -7.29 -0.27
CA GLY A 184 15.46 -7.40 0.89
C GLY A 184 13.97 -7.30 0.59
N THR A 185 13.18 -7.79 1.53
CA THR A 185 11.72 -7.76 1.49
C THR A 185 11.21 -7.34 2.87
N PHE A 186 10.39 -6.29 2.89
CA PHE A 186 9.83 -5.71 4.11
C PHE A 186 8.31 -5.61 4.02
N ALA A 187 7.66 -5.52 5.17
CA ALA A 187 6.22 -5.27 5.27
C ALA A 187 5.90 -4.36 6.47
N LEU A 188 5.02 -3.39 6.27
CA LEU A 188 4.38 -2.63 7.35
C LEU A 188 3.14 -3.37 7.86
N ASN A 189 2.69 -2.97 9.04
CA ASN A 189 1.47 -3.45 9.67
C ASN A 189 0.29 -2.54 9.29
N GLY A 190 -0.87 -3.10 8.95
CA GLY A 190 -2.11 -2.38 8.67
C GLY A 190 -3.21 -2.64 9.69
N ASN A 191 -4.42 -2.13 9.44
CA ASN A 191 -5.57 -2.40 10.31
C ASN A 191 -6.06 -3.84 10.17
N HIS A 192 -6.00 -4.42 8.96
CA HIS A 192 -6.46 -5.78 8.75
C HIS A 192 -5.62 -6.81 9.51
N GLU A 193 -4.30 -6.64 9.60
CA GLU A 193 -3.45 -7.44 10.51
C GLU A 193 -3.95 -7.41 11.96
N MET A 194 -4.37 -6.23 12.42
CA MET A 194 -4.74 -6.01 13.81
C MET A 194 -6.13 -6.51 14.17
N TYR A 195 -7.00 -6.76 13.19
CA TYR A 195 -8.31 -7.40 13.41
C TYR A 195 -8.18 -8.79 14.02
N SER A 196 -7.18 -9.58 13.64
CA SER A 196 -6.85 -10.86 14.31
C SER A 196 -5.87 -10.71 15.48
N GLY A 197 -5.50 -9.47 15.83
CA GLY A 197 -4.57 -9.12 16.90
C GLY A 197 -3.10 -9.03 16.49
N GLY A 198 -2.77 -8.97 15.19
CA GLY A 198 -1.42 -8.78 14.67
C GLY A 198 -0.52 -10.02 14.76
N ARG A 199 -1.06 -11.15 15.22
CA ARG A 199 -0.25 -12.34 15.54
C ARG A 199 0.45 -12.92 14.31
N ALA A 200 -0.26 -13.06 13.19
CA ALA A 200 0.31 -13.60 11.96
C ALA A 200 1.43 -12.71 11.43
N TYR A 201 1.18 -11.40 11.35
CA TYR A 201 2.18 -10.40 10.96
C TYR A 201 3.43 -10.43 11.85
N PHE A 202 3.30 -10.31 13.17
CA PHE A 202 4.47 -10.36 14.06
C PHE A 202 5.16 -11.73 14.11
N SER A 203 4.47 -12.81 13.71
CA SER A 203 5.07 -14.12 13.51
C SER A 203 5.87 -14.17 12.20
N ALA A 204 5.34 -13.60 11.12
CA ALA A 204 6.00 -13.51 9.82
C ALA A 204 7.31 -12.71 9.89
N LEU A 205 7.38 -11.67 10.72
CA LEU A 205 8.63 -10.96 11.03
C LEU A 205 9.71 -11.91 11.61
N LYS A 206 9.32 -12.85 12.47
CA LYS A 206 10.23 -13.77 13.17
C LYS A 206 10.61 -15.00 12.35
N GLN A 207 9.72 -15.49 11.50
CA GLN A 207 9.89 -16.75 10.77
C GLN A 207 10.84 -16.64 9.56
N LYS A 208 11.46 -15.47 9.35
CA LYS A 208 12.43 -15.17 8.29
C LYS A 208 11.95 -15.20 6.81
N PRO A 209 10.66 -15.11 6.43
CA PRO A 209 10.30 -14.81 5.03
C PRO A 209 10.56 -13.34 4.65
N LEU A 210 10.55 -12.44 5.64
CA LEU A 210 10.85 -11.02 5.47
C LEU A 210 12.28 -10.79 5.90
N THR A 211 13.20 -10.73 4.95
CA THR A 211 14.63 -10.62 5.21
C THR A 211 15.32 -9.58 4.35
N TYR A 212 16.50 -9.15 4.77
CA TYR A 212 17.36 -8.24 4.01
C TYR A 212 18.83 -8.59 4.18
N LEU A 213 19.63 -8.22 3.19
CA LEU A 213 21.09 -8.31 3.23
C LEU A 213 21.67 -7.15 4.03
N ILE A 214 22.62 -7.47 4.91
CA ILE A 214 23.46 -6.47 5.56
C ILE A 214 24.50 -5.98 4.55
N LYS A 215 24.73 -4.67 4.51
CA LYS A 215 25.79 -4.06 3.71
C LYS A 215 27.16 -4.65 4.04
N GLY A 216 27.88 -5.12 3.02
CA GLY A 216 29.16 -5.80 3.14
C GLY A 216 29.08 -7.28 3.54
N GLN A 217 27.88 -7.84 3.76
CA GLN A 217 27.66 -9.24 4.11
C GLN A 217 26.72 -9.91 3.09
N ASN A 218 27.22 -10.05 1.85
CA ASN A 218 26.48 -10.50 0.65
C ASN A 218 25.88 -11.93 0.72
N SER A 219 25.95 -12.63 1.85
CA SER A 219 25.45 -14.00 1.99
C SER A 219 24.61 -14.21 3.26
N VAL A 220 24.41 -13.19 4.10
CA VAL A 220 23.65 -13.32 5.34
C VAL A 220 22.39 -12.46 5.29
N HIS A 221 21.25 -13.14 5.21
CA HIS A 221 19.93 -12.53 5.33
C HIS A 221 19.56 -12.36 6.81
N GLN A 222 19.23 -11.14 7.21
CA GLN A 222 18.65 -10.83 8.52
C GLN A 222 17.14 -10.72 8.43
N PRO A 223 16.39 -11.19 9.43
CA PRO A 223 14.95 -10.97 9.49
C PRO A 223 14.61 -9.48 9.67
N GLN A 224 13.45 -9.07 9.16
CA GLN A 224 12.81 -7.84 9.61
C GLN A 224 12.27 -8.07 11.03
N ASP A 225 12.94 -7.54 12.05
CA ASP A 225 12.59 -7.80 13.44
C ASP A 225 11.39 -6.98 13.95
N PHE A 226 11.06 -5.86 13.29
CA PHE A 226 10.08 -4.88 13.78
C PHE A 226 9.21 -4.32 12.67
N SER A 227 8.04 -3.80 13.07
CA SER A 227 7.08 -3.16 12.18
C SER A 227 7.43 -1.73 11.77
N TYR A 228 8.59 -1.24 12.21
CA TYR A 228 9.10 0.09 11.91
C TYR A 228 10.62 0.03 11.74
N PHE A 229 11.13 0.72 10.73
CA PHE A 229 12.54 0.69 10.33
C PHE A 229 12.87 1.90 9.44
N CYS A 230 14.17 2.17 9.25
CA CYS A 230 14.64 3.18 8.32
C CYS A 230 15.71 2.56 7.39
N LEU A 231 15.41 2.47 6.09
CA LEU A 231 16.43 2.18 5.09
C LEU A 231 17.14 3.48 4.74
N GLN A 232 18.47 3.48 4.66
CA GLN A 232 19.20 4.69 4.29
C GLN A 232 20.40 4.41 3.39
N ASN A 233 20.84 5.44 2.69
CA ASN A 233 22.13 5.50 2.04
C ASN A 233 22.76 6.88 2.30
N GLU A 234 23.81 7.21 1.56
CA GLU A 234 24.50 8.50 1.65
C GLU A 234 23.59 9.71 1.42
N TYR A 235 22.53 9.56 0.62
CA TYR A 235 21.71 10.68 0.14
C TYR A 235 20.26 10.66 0.62
N TRP A 236 19.72 9.50 1.00
CA TRP A 236 18.29 9.31 1.25
C TRP A 236 18.01 8.51 2.51
N ARG A 237 16.86 8.79 3.12
CA ARG A 237 16.24 7.96 4.16
C ARG A 237 14.83 7.57 3.74
N ILE A 238 14.51 6.28 3.84
CA ILE A 238 13.17 5.73 3.68
C ILE A 238 12.73 5.28 5.07
N LEU A 239 11.83 6.05 5.67
CA LEU A 239 11.36 5.87 7.04
C LEU A 239 10.00 5.15 7.01
N ALA A 240 9.93 3.94 7.54
CA ALA A 240 8.72 3.14 7.59
C ALA A 240 8.20 3.04 9.03
N ILE A 241 6.94 3.43 9.26
CA ILE A 241 6.33 3.51 10.60
C ILE A 241 5.05 2.66 10.70
N ASP A 242 4.88 1.98 11.84
CA ASP A 242 3.67 1.22 12.15
C ASP A 242 2.56 2.14 12.65
N THR A 243 1.62 2.43 11.77
CA THR A 243 0.37 3.12 12.07
C THR A 243 -0.78 2.16 12.36
N GLY A 244 -0.62 0.86 12.09
CA GLY A 244 -1.65 -0.17 12.18
C GLY A 244 -1.91 -0.66 13.59
N TYR A 245 -0.90 -0.71 14.47
CA TYR A 245 -0.96 -1.43 15.74
C TYR A 245 -2.17 -1.10 16.65
N PHE A 246 -2.62 0.16 16.67
CA PHE A 246 -3.76 0.57 17.50
C PHE A 246 -5.13 0.46 16.80
N ALA A 247 -5.20 0.05 15.54
CA ALA A 247 -6.41 -0.11 14.71
C ALA A 247 -7.33 -1.29 15.10
N LYS A 248 -7.29 -1.70 16.37
CA LYS A 248 -8.15 -2.76 16.90
C LYS A 248 -9.36 -2.22 17.66
N SER A 249 -9.74 -0.97 17.42
CA SER A 249 -11.01 -0.48 17.95
C SER A 249 -12.11 -1.36 17.37
N PHE A 250 -13.24 -1.51 18.08
CA PHE A 250 -14.42 -2.12 17.48
C PHE A 250 -14.57 -1.51 16.08
N PRO A 251 -14.65 -2.27 14.99
CA PRO A 251 -14.41 -1.69 13.68
C PRO A 251 -15.48 -0.65 13.30
N ILE A 252 -16.66 -0.80 13.92
CA ILE A 252 -17.72 0.22 13.91
C ILE A 252 -17.24 1.50 14.63
N LEU A 253 -16.57 1.41 15.77
CA LEU A 253 -15.97 2.57 16.46
C LEU A 253 -14.78 3.16 15.71
N GLU A 254 -13.98 2.41 14.96
CA GLU A 254 -12.92 2.99 14.12
C GLU A 254 -13.50 3.85 12.98
N LEU A 255 -14.62 3.40 12.39
CA LEU A 255 -15.42 4.20 11.45
C LEU A 255 -15.99 5.48 12.07
N PHE A 256 -16.08 5.58 13.41
CA PHE A 256 -16.62 6.74 14.12
C PHE A 256 -15.58 7.54 14.94
N ASP A 257 -14.41 6.98 15.22
CA ASP A 257 -13.39 7.59 16.08
C ASP A 257 -11.96 7.21 15.68
N THR A 258 -11.46 7.87 14.63
CA THR A 258 -10.05 7.78 14.18
C THR A 258 -9.04 8.28 15.24
N TYR A 259 -9.50 8.94 16.31
CA TYR A 259 -8.63 9.45 17.38
C TYR A 259 -7.93 8.35 18.18
N LEU A 260 -8.42 7.11 18.09
CA LEU A 260 -7.81 5.95 18.72
C LEU A 260 -6.51 5.51 18.02
N ILE A 261 -6.36 5.85 16.74
CA ILE A 261 -5.14 5.58 15.97
C ILE A 261 -4.06 6.58 16.34
N LYS A 262 -2.93 6.06 16.81
CA LYS A 262 -1.77 6.81 17.31
C LYS A 262 -0.51 6.00 17.11
N LEU A 263 0.64 6.66 17.16
CA LEU A 263 1.93 5.97 17.21
C LEU A 263 2.20 5.37 18.58
N HIS A 264 2.77 4.17 18.58
CA HIS A 264 3.30 3.55 19.78
C HIS A 264 4.42 4.41 20.39
N ILE A 265 4.52 4.43 21.72
CA ILE A 265 5.56 5.24 22.41
C ILE A 265 6.97 4.86 21.94
N ALA A 266 7.22 3.57 21.70
CA ALA A 266 8.52 3.10 21.20
C ALA A 266 8.89 3.68 19.83
N ILE A 267 7.92 3.91 18.93
CA ILE A 267 8.17 4.56 17.63
C ILE A 267 8.53 6.02 17.86
N ARG A 268 7.75 6.74 18.69
CA ARG A 268 8.01 8.16 18.99
C ARG A 268 9.40 8.37 19.60
N THR A 269 9.74 7.56 20.60
CA THR A 269 11.06 7.56 21.22
C THR A 269 12.17 7.20 20.22
N TRP A 270 11.92 6.26 19.31
CA TRP A 270 12.89 5.91 18.27
C TRP A 270 13.11 7.02 17.23
N LEU A 271 12.04 7.73 16.84
CA LEU A 271 12.15 8.88 15.93
C LEU A 271 13.04 9.96 16.55
N GLU A 272 12.82 10.28 17.82
CA GLU A 272 13.57 11.30 18.56
C GLU A 272 15.01 10.87 18.88
N GLU A 273 15.19 9.69 19.49
CA GLU A 273 16.48 9.25 20.05
C GLU A 273 17.40 8.57 19.01
N VAL A 274 16.88 8.21 17.83
CA VAL A 274 17.65 7.47 16.82
C VAL A 274 17.56 8.10 15.45
N VAL A 275 16.37 8.22 14.86
CA VAL A 275 16.24 8.64 13.46
C VAL A 275 16.62 10.11 13.27
N PHE A 276 16.04 10.99 14.09
CA PHE A 276 16.21 12.44 13.99
C PHE A 276 17.10 13.03 15.08
N LYS A 277 17.86 12.18 15.78
CA LYS A 277 18.77 12.60 16.85
C LYS A 277 19.85 13.58 16.37
N ASP A 278 20.36 13.39 15.16
CA ASP A 278 21.35 14.27 14.56
C ASP A 278 20.66 15.36 13.72
N PRO A 279 20.60 16.62 14.21
CA PRO A 279 19.98 17.71 13.47
C PRO A 279 20.79 18.15 12.25
N SER A 280 22.09 17.78 12.18
CA SER A 280 22.99 18.14 11.07
C SER A 280 22.84 17.23 9.85
N ASP A 281 22.26 16.04 10.03
CA ASP A 281 21.87 15.20 8.91
C ASP A 281 20.92 15.99 8.01
N SER A 282 21.15 16.05 6.71
CA SER A 282 20.32 16.79 5.75
C SER A 282 19.68 15.90 4.70
N ARG A 283 19.76 14.57 4.87
CA ARG A 283 19.14 13.62 3.94
C ARG A 283 17.63 13.80 3.98
N PRO A 284 16.96 14.02 2.83
CA PRO A 284 15.52 14.02 2.75
C PRO A 284 14.93 12.67 3.14
N VAL A 285 13.75 12.71 3.75
CA VAL A 285 13.00 11.53 4.16
C VAL A 285 11.87 11.23 3.17
N ILE A 286 11.78 9.96 2.78
CA ILE A 286 10.60 9.36 2.18
C ILE A 286 9.88 8.60 3.30
N LEU A 287 8.73 9.10 3.73
CA LEU A 287 7.94 8.50 4.81
C LEU A 287 6.96 7.46 4.24
N LEU A 288 6.91 6.28 4.85
CA LEU A 288 6.00 5.20 4.54
C LEU A 288 5.13 4.88 5.76
N SER A 289 3.82 4.81 5.57
CA SER A 289 2.87 4.34 6.57
C SER A 289 1.79 3.48 5.92
N HIS A 290 0.98 2.81 6.74
CA HIS A 290 -0.26 2.21 6.25
C HIS A 290 -1.36 3.26 6.14
N HIS A 291 -1.67 3.92 7.26
CA HIS A 291 -2.69 4.97 7.35
C HIS A 291 -2.17 6.32 6.87
N GLU A 292 -3.06 7.09 6.25
CA GLU A 292 -2.88 8.47 5.83
C GLU A 292 -2.91 9.46 7.01
N TRP A 293 -2.36 10.66 6.84
CA TRP A 293 -2.62 11.76 7.78
C TRP A 293 -3.92 12.49 7.46
N PHE A 294 -4.18 12.66 6.18
CA PHE A 294 -5.32 13.35 5.59
C PHE A 294 -5.71 12.63 4.30
N SER A 295 -6.97 12.71 3.90
CA SER A 295 -7.45 12.20 2.62
C SER A 295 -8.49 13.15 2.03
N ALA A 296 -8.54 13.18 0.69
CA ALA A 296 -9.64 13.80 -0.03
C ALA A 296 -10.89 12.89 -0.11
N PHE A 297 -10.77 11.61 0.22
CA PHE A 297 -11.79 10.60 -0.04
C PHE A 297 -12.26 9.86 1.22
N ASP A 298 -11.36 9.65 2.19
CA ASP A 298 -11.65 8.86 3.39
C ASP A 298 -11.28 9.62 4.67
N SER A 299 -11.17 8.87 5.75
CA SER A 299 -10.98 9.30 7.13
C SER A 299 -9.60 9.93 7.37
N GLU A 300 -9.52 10.86 8.32
CA GLU A 300 -8.27 11.55 8.65
C GLU A 300 -7.72 11.10 10.00
N TYR A 301 -6.49 10.59 10.03
CA TYR A 301 -5.83 10.14 11.25
C TYR A 301 -4.99 11.25 11.89
N LYS A 302 -5.66 12.36 12.27
CA LYS A 302 -5.02 13.60 12.76
C LYS A 302 -4.13 13.40 13.98
N ARG A 303 -4.48 12.51 14.90
CA ARG A 303 -3.68 12.27 16.11
C ARG A 303 -2.33 11.66 15.77
N MET A 304 -2.32 10.66 14.88
CA MET A 304 -1.10 10.04 14.38
C MET A 304 -0.22 11.08 13.68
N GLY A 305 -0.77 11.87 12.76
CA GLY A 305 0.03 12.87 12.07
C GLY A 305 0.50 14.02 12.95
N LYS A 306 -0.25 14.44 13.98
CA LYS A 306 0.25 15.37 15.02
C LYS A 306 1.49 14.84 15.75
N GLN A 307 1.60 13.52 15.94
CA GLN A 307 2.76 12.90 16.58
C GLN A 307 3.99 12.82 15.67
N ILE A 308 3.80 12.95 14.35
CA ILE A 308 4.88 12.97 13.35
C ILE A 308 5.22 14.41 12.95
N GLN A 309 4.29 15.35 13.13
CA GLN A 309 4.40 16.76 12.76
C GLN A 309 5.77 17.41 13.07
N PRO A 310 6.42 17.14 14.22
CA PRO A 310 7.74 17.71 14.51
C PRO A 310 8.86 17.34 13.53
N TYR A 311 8.66 16.32 12.69
CA TYR A 311 9.66 15.81 11.75
C TYR A 311 9.26 15.98 10.27
N LEU A 312 8.08 16.55 10.00
CA LEU A 312 7.54 16.63 8.63
C LEU A 312 8.28 17.63 7.74
N ASP A 313 9.00 18.58 8.34
CA ASP A 313 9.93 19.46 7.66
C ASP A 313 11.09 18.69 7.01
N ARG A 314 11.40 17.48 7.51
CA ARG A 314 12.38 16.55 6.92
C ARG A 314 11.82 15.70 5.78
N VAL A 315 10.50 15.65 5.63
CA VAL A 315 9.81 14.73 4.72
C VAL A 315 9.62 15.39 3.36
N LEU A 316 10.24 14.79 2.34
CA LEU A 316 10.07 15.19 0.94
C LEU A 316 8.79 14.61 0.36
N LEU A 317 8.58 13.30 0.56
CA LEU A 317 7.44 12.54 0.05
C LEU A 317 6.90 11.63 1.15
N TRP A 318 5.57 11.49 1.22
CA TRP A 318 4.89 10.54 2.09
C TRP A 318 4.03 9.59 1.25
N PHE A 319 4.32 8.29 1.31
CA PHE A 319 3.50 7.23 0.72
C PHE A 319 2.67 6.51 1.78
N TRP A 320 1.39 6.23 1.48
CA TRP A 320 0.52 5.43 2.33
C TRP A 320 -0.36 4.46 1.53
N GLY A 321 -0.90 3.45 2.24
CA GLY A 321 -1.89 2.50 1.73
C GLY A 321 -3.29 2.86 2.25
N HIS A 322 -4.00 1.87 2.80
CA HIS A 322 -5.28 1.93 3.53
C HIS A 322 -6.47 2.43 2.70
N GLU A 323 -6.34 3.65 2.19
CA GLU A 323 -7.23 4.18 1.19
C GLU A 323 -6.96 3.41 -0.12
N HIS A 324 -7.94 2.68 -0.64
CA HIS A 324 -7.72 1.71 -1.72
C HIS A 324 -7.42 2.31 -3.11
N ARG A 325 -6.72 3.44 -3.21
CA ARG A 325 -6.63 4.26 -4.44
C ARG A 325 -5.20 4.43 -4.94
N PHE A 326 -5.12 4.98 -6.15
CA PHE A 326 -3.97 5.74 -6.57
C PHE A 326 -4.35 7.22 -6.61
N SER A 327 -3.80 8.03 -5.72
CA SER A 327 -4.03 9.47 -5.71
C SER A 327 -2.79 10.24 -5.26
N GLY A 328 -2.69 11.50 -5.70
CA GLY A 328 -1.56 12.34 -5.38
C GLY A 328 -1.97 13.73 -4.93
N TYR A 329 -1.28 14.21 -3.91
CA TYR A 329 -1.53 15.46 -3.23
C TYR A 329 -0.33 16.40 -3.38
N ALA A 330 -0.59 17.66 -3.71
CA ALA A 330 0.39 18.74 -3.64
C ALA A 330 0.70 19.08 -2.16
N PRO A 331 1.70 19.94 -1.86
CA PRO A 331 2.07 20.26 -0.48
C PRO A 331 0.89 20.70 0.38
N PHE A 332 0.49 19.84 1.33
CA PHE A 332 -0.59 20.09 2.27
C PHE A 332 -0.12 19.87 3.72
N GLY A 333 -0.70 20.64 4.64
CA GLY A 333 -0.50 20.52 6.07
C GLY A 333 -1.66 21.18 6.81
N PHE A 334 -1.92 20.76 8.04
CA PHE A 334 -2.91 21.41 8.89
C PHE A 334 -2.30 22.63 9.59
N GLY A 335 -2.98 23.79 9.49
CA GLY A 335 -2.51 25.04 10.08
C GLY A 335 -1.20 25.53 9.44
N ASP A 336 -0.37 26.17 10.25
CA ASP A 336 0.91 26.76 9.81
C ASP A 336 2.10 25.79 9.90
N GLY A 337 1.84 24.49 10.12
CA GLY A 337 2.90 23.48 10.22
C GLY A 337 3.53 23.12 8.86
N PRO A 338 4.58 22.27 8.87
CA PRO A 338 5.23 21.81 7.64
C PRO A 338 4.22 21.13 6.70
N LYS A 339 4.33 21.45 5.41
CA LYS A 339 3.51 20.87 4.35
C LYS A 339 4.24 19.68 3.72
N VAL A 340 3.49 18.63 3.43
CA VAL A 340 4.02 17.40 2.82
C VAL A 340 3.35 17.09 1.51
N ARG A 341 4.11 16.47 0.61
CA ARG A 341 3.58 15.91 -0.64
C ARG A 341 3.27 14.45 -0.41
N ALA A 342 2.05 14.04 -0.72
CA ALA A 342 1.58 12.70 -0.39
C ALA A 342 1.09 11.89 -1.58
N ARG A 343 1.24 10.58 -1.49
CA ARG A 343 0.86 9.61 -2.52
C ARG A 343 0.13 8.45 -1.85
N CYS A 344 -1.15 8.32 -2.15
CA CYS A 344 -1.92 7.13 -1.81
C CYS A 344 -1.61 6.05 -2.85
N ILE A 345 -1.14 4.89 -2.41
CA ILE A 345 -0.83 3.72 -3.24
C ILE A 345 -1.45 2.44 -2.67
N GLY A 346 -2.62 2.54 -2.03
CA GLY A 346 -3.36 1.41 -1.45
C GLY A 346 -4.16 0.60 -2.46
N HIS A 347 -3.80 0.64 -3.74
CA HIS A 347 -4.49 -0.08 -4.81
C HIS A 347 -3.69 -1.32 -5.28
N GLY A 348 -2.91 -1.95 -4.40
CA GLY A 348 -2.03 -3.07 -4.78
C GLY A 348 -2.76 -4.36 -5.12
N GLY A 349 -3.90 -4.63 -4.46
CA GLY A 349 -4.62 -5.90 -4.63
C GLY A 349 -6.12 -5.84 -4.36
N ILE A 350 -6.62 -4.69 -3.89
CA ILE A 350 -8.05 -4.40 -3.76
C ILE A 350 -8.36 -3.14 -4.56
N PRO A 351 -8.96 -3.25 -5.76
CA PRO A 351 -9.52 -2.09 -6.43
C PRO A 351 -10.94 -1.82 -5.88
N PHE A 352 -11.29 -0.54 -5.76
CA PHE A 352 -12.52 -0.06 -5.13
C PHE A 352 -13.41 0.71 -6.13
N ASP A 353 -14.61 1.06 -5.68
CA ASP A 353 -15.64 1.79 -6.46
C ASP A 353 -15.22 3.25 -6.69
N ILE A 354 -15.10 3.71 -7.94
CA ILE A 354 -14.66 5.07 -8.30
C ILE A 354 -15.56 6.11 -7.60
N ALA A 355 -15.10 6.62 -6.45
CA ALA A 355 -15.82 7.60 -5.66
C ALA A 355 -15.22 8.98 -5.87
N TYR A 356 -16.08 9.99 -5.85
CA TYR A 356 -15.65 11.39 -5.93
C TYR A 356 -15.08 11.86 -4.59
N PRO A 357 -14.08 12.74 -4.59
CA PRO A 357 -13.52 13.31 -3.37
C PRO A 357 -14.57 14.12 -2.60
N HIS A 358 -14.50 14.06 -1.28
CA HIS A 358 -15.35 14.76 -0.32
C HIS A 358 -14.67 16.03 0.21
N GLU A 359 -13.34 16.01 0.30
CA GLU A 359 -12.50 17.10 0.80
C GLU A 359 -11.42 17.41 -0.25
N HIS A 360 -10.89 18.63 -0.28
CA HIS A 360 -9.86 19.00 -1.28
C HIS A 360 -8.49 18.46 -0.92
N ARG A 361 -7.98 18.84 0.26
CA ARG A 361 -6.66 18.46 0.78
C ARG A 361 -5.50 18.57 -0.23
N GLU A 362 -5.58 19.53 -1.15
CA GLU A 362 -4.64 19.69 -2.26
C GLU A 362 -4.51 18.44 -3.16
N LEU A 363 -5.61 17.70 -3.34
CA LEU A 363 -5.69 16.62 -4.32
C LEU A 363 -5.40 17.17 -5.73
N VAL A 364 -4.43 16.56 -6.39
CA VAL A 364 -4.04 16.90 -7.77
C VAL A 364 -4.59 15.90 -8.76
N PHE A 365 -4.48 14.60 -8.44
CA PHE A 365 -4.97 13.54 -9.31
C PHE A 365 -5.51 12.33 -8.55
N SER A 366 -6.33 11.54 -9.24
CA SER A 366 -6.69 10.18 -8.87
C SER A 366 -6.79 9.29 -10.11
N ASP A 367 -6.58 7.99 -9.93
CA ASP A 367 -6.83 7.01 -10.98
C ASP A 367 -8.29 6.55 -10.96
N GLU A 368 -9.07 7.05 -11.92
CA GLU A 368 -10.48 6.71 -12.12
C GLU A 368 -10.68 5.71 -13.27
N ARG A 369 -9.62 5.05 -13.74
CA ARG A 369 -9.72 4.12 -14.85
C ARG A 369 -10.33 2.81 -14.40
N ILE A 370 -11.27 2.31 -15.18
CA ILE A 370 -11.94 1.03 -14.97
C ILE A 370 -11.15 -0.08 -15.63
N ASN A 371 -10.94 -1.16 -14.89
CA ASN A 371 -10.42 -2.40 -15.44
C ASN A 371 -11.57 -3.20 -16.09
N PRO A 372 -11.61 -3.35 -17.42
CA PRO A 372 -12.70 -4.05 -18.09
C PRO A 372 -12.76 -5.54 -17.71
N GLU A 373 -11.62 -6.15 -17.33
CA GLU A 373 -11.55 -7.54 -16.88
C GLU A 373 -12.18 -7.75 -15.48
N SER A 374 -12.40 -6.68 -14.72
CA SER A 374 -12.97 -6.76 -13.36
C SER A 374 -14.46 -7.13 -13.33
N THR A 375 -15.13 -7.04 -14.48
CA THR A 375 -16.59 -7.27 -14.63
C THR A 375 -17.05 -8.69 -14.27
N ASN A 376 -16.12 -9.62 -14.04
CA ASN A 376 -16.38 -11.03 -13.75
C ASN A 376 -16.20 -11.43 -12.26
N TYR A 377 -15.82 -10.51 -11.36
CA TYR A 377 -15.25 -10.91 -10.06
C TYR A 377 -16.20 -10.99 -8.86
N VAL A 378 -17.42 -10.44 -8.89
CA VAL A 378 -18.45 -10.65 -7.84
C VAL A 378 -19.85 -10.46 -8.43
N ASP A 379 -20.88 -11.09 -7.86
CA ASP A 379 -22.31 -11.00 -8.20
C ASP A 379 -22.72 -9.62 -8.75
N ALA A 380 -22.93 -9.60 -10.07
CA ALA A 380 -23.56 -8.55 -10.89
C ALA A 380 -22.95 -7.12 -10.87
N LYS A 381 -22.27 -6.78 -11.98
CA LYS A 381 -22.17 -5.43 -12.58
C LYS A 381 -21.26 -4.38 -11.91
N GLN A 382 -20.35 -4.74 -11.01
CA GLN A 382 -19.40 -3.75 -10.49
C GLN A 382 -18.13 -3.66 -11.34
N GLN A 383 -17.84 -2.46 -11.82
CA GLN A 383 -16.61 -2.11 -12.51
C GLN A 383 -15.58 -1.66 -11.46
N LEU A 384 -14.48 -2.38 -11.31
CA LEU A 384 -13.38 -2.05 -10.39
C LEU A 384 -12.26 -1.31 -11.14
N GLY A 385 -11.50 -0.50 -10.40
CA GLY A 385 -10.30 0.16 -10.92
C GLY A 385 -9.15 -0.79 -11.25
N TYR A 386 -8.09 -0.28 -11.88
CA TYR A 386 -6.84 -1.03 -12.01
C TYR A 386 -6.07 -1.07 -10.69
N CYS A 387 -5.52 -2.23 -10.35
CA CYS A 387 -4.49 -2.31 -9.32
C CYS A 387 -3.13 -1.84 -9.84
N GLY A 388 -2.21 -1.53 -8.92
CA GLY A 388 -0.92 -0.94 -9.27
C GLY A 388 0.03 -0.79 -8.08
N PHE A 389 1.17 -0.15 -8.34
CA PHE A 389 2.26 0.00 -7.36
C PHE A 389 3.20 1.16 -7.75
N ALA A 390 4.06 1.57 -6.82
CA ALA A 390 5.12 2.55 -7.08
C ALA A 390 6.49 1.87 -7.14
N PHE A 391 7.34 2.31 -8.08
CA PHE A 391 8.71 1.85 -8.25
C PHE A 391 9.68 3.02 -8.11
N LEU A 392 10.54 2.98 -7.10
CA LEU A 392 11.52 4.01 -6.79
C LEU A 392 12.89 3.57 -7.29
N LYS A 393 13.60 4.48 -7.95
CA LYS A 393 14.99 4.31 -8.38
C LYS A 393 15.84 5.48 -7.87
N PHE A 394 16.93 5.18 -7.18
CA PHE A 394 17.87 6.12 -6.62
C PHE A 394 19.16 6.15 -7.43
N GLU A 395 19.65 7.34 -7.77
CA GLU A 395 20.90 7.57 -8.51
C GLU A 395 21.62 8.76 -7.85
N GLY A 396 22.38 8.48 -6.79
CA GLY A 396 22.97 9.53 -5.96
C GLY A 396 21.90 10.42 -5.32
N ARG A 397 22.02 11.74 -5.47
CA ARG A 397 21.00 12.75 -5.08
C ARG A 397 19.84 12.87 -6.08
N LYS A 398 19.54 11.82 -6.84
CA LYS A 398 18.37 11.76 -7.73
C LYS A 398 17.46 10.61 -7.34
N LEU A 399 16.17 10.88 -7.23
CA LEU A 399 15.09 9.90 -7.06
C LEU A 399 14.21 9.94 -8.30
N THR A 400 13.88 8.79 -8.85
CA THR A 400 12.82 8.63 -9.85
C THR A 400 11.74 7.72 -9.27
N VAL A 401 10.49 8.18 -9.23
CA VAL A 401 9.33 7.37 -8.86
C VAL A 401 8.49 7.12 -10.11
N SER A 402 8.25 5.86 -10.43
CA SER A 402 7.39 5.45 -11.56
C SER A 402 6.20 4.67 -11.03
N TYR A 403 4.99 5.05 -11.42
CA TYR A 403 3.77 4.39 -10.97
C TYR A 403 3.23 3.50 -12.08
N TYR A 404 3.01 2.23 -11.80
CA TYR A 404 2.57 1.24 -12.77
C TYR A 404 1.20 0.69 -12.40
N ASP A 405 0.43 0.29 -13.41
CA ASP A 405 -0.74 -0.57 -13.22
C ASP A 405 -0.38 -2.04 -13.40
N GLU A 406 -1.33 -2.92 -13.08
CA GLU A 406 -1.24 -4.38 -13.15
C GLU A 406 -1.05 -4.95 -14.57
N ARG A 407 -1.11 -4.12 -15.64
CA ARG A 407 -0.99 -4.62 -17.00
C ARG A 407 0.47 -4.87 -17.35
N LYS A 408 0.71 -6.00 -18.02
CA LYS A 408 2.03 -6.36 -18.51
C LYS A 408 2.51 -5.34 -19.54
N ASP A 409 3.79 -4.98 -19.48
CA ASP A 409 4.48 -4.09 -20.43
C ASP A 409 3.87 -2.69 -20.58
N SER A 410 3.04 -2.25 -19.61
CA SER A 410 2.53 -0.89 -19.60
C SER A 410 3.64 0.11 -19.22
N ASP A 411 3.65 1.23 -19.94
CA ASP A 411 4.41 2.41 -19.53
C ASP A 411 3.86 2.92 -18.19
N PRO A 412 4.73 3.56 -17.37
CA PRO A 412 4.28 4.23 -16.16
C PRO A 412 3.08 5.15 -16.43
N LEU A 413 2.12 5.14 -15.51
CA LEU A 413 1.01 6.09 -15.47
C LEU A 413 1.49 7.51 -15.30
N LEU A 414 2.47 7.65 -14.41
CA LEU A 414 3.05 8.90 -13.96
C LEU A 414 4.50 8.62 -13.60
N LYS A 415 5.36 9.60 -13.82
CA LYS A 415 6.75 9.57 -13.38
C LYS A 415 7.09 10.87 -12.68
N GLU A 416 7.73 10.78 -11.53
CA GLU A 416 8.25 11.91 -10.78
C GLU A 416 9.77 11.78 -10.67
N THR A 417 10.50 12.87 -10.86
CA THR A 417 11.95 12.92 -10.69
C THR A 417 12.30 14.04 -9.73
N TRP A 418 13.04 13.71 -8.68
CA TRP A 418 13.54 14.64 -7.67
C TRP A 418 15.06 14.67 -7.71
N SER A 419 15.65 15.85 -7.80
CA SER A 419 17.11 16.01 -7.80
C SER A 419 17.54 17.22 -7.00
N TRP A 420 18.70 17.13 -6.35
CA TRP A 420 19.34 18.26 -5.71
C TRP A 420 19.95 19.22 -6.75
N GLU A 421 19.70 20.52 -6.60
CA GLU A 421 20.29 21.59 -7.41
C GLU A 421 21.27 22.39 -6.54
N GLU A 422 22.57 22.23 -6.80
CA GLU A 422 23.64 22.83 -5.97
C GLU A 422 23.57 24.36 -5.94
N GLU A 423 23.24 25.00 -7.06
CA GLU A 423 23.19 26.47 -7.17
C GLU A 423 22.13 27.11 -6.27
N SER A 424 20.94 26.50 -6.18
CA SER A 424 19.85 27.03 -5.36
C SER A 424 19.78 26.43 -3.96
N GLY A 425 20.50 25.33 -3.72
CA GLY A 425 20.42 24.55 -2.49
C GLY A 425 19.01 23.99 -2.28
N LEU A 426 18.33 23.58 -3.35
CA LEU A 426 16.96 23.07 -3.33
C LEU A 426 16.84 21.72 -4.01
N TRP A 427 15.91 20.91 -3.53
CA TRP A 427 15.41 19.77 -4.27
C TRP A 427 14.38 20.25 -5.30
N LYS A 428 14.53 19.79 -6.55
CA LYS A 428 13.62 20.08 -7.67
C LYS A 428 12.88 18.81 -8.08
N GLY A 429 11.56 18.87 -8.04
CA GLY A 429 10.64 17.84 -8.49
C GLY A 429 10.09 18.18 -9.88
N LYS A 430 10.20 17.24 -10.81
CA LYS A 430 9.57 17.27 -12.13
C LYS A 430 8.61 16.10 -12.25
N VAL A 431 7.45 16.34 -12.86
CA VAL A 431 6.44 15.30 -13.11
C VAL A 431 6.17 15.19 -14.61
N GLU A 432 6.07 13.95 -15.09
CA GLU A 432 5.84 13.58 -16.49
C GLU A 432 4.76 12.50 -16.58
N GLY A 433 4.02 12.47 -17.68
CA GLY A 433 2.91 11.52 -17.87
C GLY A 433 1.61 12.02 -17.25
N GLY A 434 0.81 11.11 -16.67
CA GLY A 434 -0.46 11.44 -16.02
C GLY A 434 -1.61 11.77 -16.98
N SER A 435 -1.44 11.63 -18.29
CA SER A 435 -2.48 11.88 -19.30
C SER A 435 -3.71 10.98 -19.13
N ARG A 436 -3.52 9.80 -18.53
CA ARG A 436 -4.56 8.80 -18.26
C ARG A 436 -5.24 8.97 -16.89
N LEU A 437 -4.81 9.92 -16.08
CA LEU A 437 -5.31 10.14 -14.72
C LEU A 437 -6.35 11.27 -14.71
N ALA A 438 -7.32 11.18 -13.80
CA ALA A 438 -8.23 12.29 -13.56
C ALA A 438 -7.50 13.40 -12.81
N LYS A 439 -7.65 14.65 -13.27
CA LYS A 439 -6.97 15.84 -12.75
C LYS A 439 -8.00 16.78 -12.13
N TYR A 440 -7.65 17.46 -11.05
CA TYR A 440 -8.55 18.36 -10.31
C TYR A 440 -8.04 19.79 -10.33
N LYS A 441 -8.88 20.74 -10.78
CA LYS A 441 -8.50 22.11 -11.16
C LYS A 441 -8.45 23.11 -10.00
N ASP A 442 -9.31 22.97 -8.99
CA ASP A 442 -9.48 23.97 -7.95
C ASP A 442 -9.04 23.44 -6.58
N GLY A 443 -8.10 24.13 -5.93
CA GLY A 443 -7.75 23.92 -4.52
C GLY A 443 -8.81 24.42 -3.54
N TYR A 444 -9.88 25.08 -4.00
CA TYR A 444 -10.89 25.68 -3.13
C TYR A 444 -12.25 25.77 -3.84
N SER A 445 -13.22 24.95 -3.42
CA SER A 445 -14.60 25.41 -3.19
C SER A 445 -15.40 24.35 -2.43
N LYS A 446 -16.38 24.74 -1.61
CA LYS A 446 -17.26 23.80 -0.87
C LYS A 446 -18.23 23.00 -1.77
N VAL A 447 -17.83 22.72 -3.00
CA VAL A 447 -18.55 21.99 -4.04
C VAL A 447 -17.62 20.86 -4.50
N PRO A 448 -18.13 19.64 -4.73
CA PRO A 448 -17.30 18.55 -5.26
C PRO A 448 -16.54 19.03 -6.51
N PRO A 449 -15.23 18.80 -6.59
CA PRO A 449 -14.40 19.37 -7.65
C PRO A 449 -14.93 18.93 -9.01
N LYS A 450 -15.13 19.89 -9.92
CA LYS A 450 -15.57 19.58 -11.27
C LYS A 450 -14.44 18.84 -11.98
N ARG A 451 -14.71 17.59 -12.36
CA ARG A 451 -13.85 16.79 -13.24
C ARG A 451 -13.59 17.57 -14.52
N VAL A 452 -12.33 17.73 -14.89
CA VAL A 452 -11.99 18.35 -16.17
C VAL A 452 -11.16 17.41 -17.02
N VAL A 453 -11.82 16.79 -17.99
CA VAL A 453 -11.16 15.97 -19.01
C VAL A 453 -10.74 16.92 -20.13
N GLY A 454 -9.43 17.01 -20.40
CA GLY A 454 -8.89 17.83 -21.49
C GLY A 454 -8.77 19.33 -21.22
N ASP A 455 -8.80 19.77 -19.96
CA ASP A 455 -8.56 21.18 -19.60
C ASP A 455 -7.07 21.41 -19.25
N PRO A 456 -6.39 22.34 -19.93
CA PRO A 456 -5.01 22.72 -19.66
C PRO A 456 -4.73 23.04 -18.18
N ALA A 457 -5.69 23.62 -17.45
CA ALA A 457 -5.51 24.01 -16.05
C ALA A 457 -5.30 22.81 -15.12
N GLY A 458 -5.88 21.64 -15.42
CA GLY A 458 -5.60 20.41 -14.67
C GLY A 458 -4.22 19.82 -15.00
N GLU A 459 -3.70 20.07 -16.20
CA GLU A 459 -2.34 19.65 -16.58
C GLU A 459 -1.27 20.48 -15.88
N ASP A 460 -1.55 21.77 -15.63
CA ASP A 460 -0.65 22.64 -14.89
C ASP A 460 -0.50 22.22 -13.43
N ARG A 461 -1.56 21.72 -12.78
CA ARG A 461 -1.49 21.25 -11.39
C ARG A 461 -0.67 19.97 -11.20
N LEU A 462 -0.51 19.13 -12.22
CA LEU A 462 0.42 17.98 -12.12
C LEU A 462 1.85 18.43 -11.79
N LYS A 463 2.24 19.66 -12.16
CA LYS A 463 3.54 20.23 -11.81
C LYS A 463 3.66 20.52 -10.30
N GLU A 464 2.55 20.73 -9.59
CA GLU A 464 2.51 20.99 -8.13
C GLU A 464 2.84 19.73 -7.30
N LEU A 465 2.66 18.54 -7.87
CA LEU A 465 3.18 17.30 -7.29
C LEU A 465 4.69 17.34 -7.13
N GLY A 466 5.38 18.05 -8.04
CA GLY A 466 6.80 18.35 -7.99
C GLY A 466 7.06 19.73 -7.36
N GLY A 467 7.88 20.53 -8.03
CA GLY A 467 8.26 21.88 -7.58
C GLY A 467 9.51 21.89 -6.72
N THR A 468 9.68 22.92 -5.90
CA THR A 468 10.85 23.04 -5.04
C THR A 468 10.57 22.49 -3.64
N TRP A 469 11.60 21.93 -3.02
CA TRP A 469 11.59 21.59 -1.60
C TRP A 469 12.95 21.96 -1.00
N ARG A 470 12.92 22.56 0.18
CA ARG A 470 14.11 23.01 0.89
C ARG A 470 14.22 22.23 2.18
N TRP A 471 15.42 21.67 2.41
CA TRP A 471 15.83 21.25 3.74
C TRP A 471 15.73 22.45 4.69
N PRO A 472 14.99 22.41 5.82
CA PRO A 472 14.99 23.50 6.79
C PRO A 472 16.43 23.73 7.25
N GLN A 473 17.06 24.80 6.76
CA GLN A 473 18.33 25.25 7.31
C GLN A 473 18.01 25.66 8.74
N GLY A 474 18.49 24.88 9.70
CA GLY A 474 18.13 25.06 11.10
C GLY A 474 18.28 26.52 11.51
N SER A 475 17.23 27.09 12.11
CA SER A 475 17.45 28.21 13.00
C SER A 475 18.28 27.66 14.15
N THR A 476 19.58 27.95 14.13
CA THR A 476 20.46 27.82 15.30
C THR A 476 19.88 28.55 16.49
#